data_AF-A0A4S4GEC5-F1
#
_entry.id   AF-A0A4S4GEC5-F1
#
_cell.length_a   1.000
_cell.length_b   1.000
_cell.length_c   1.000
_cell.angle_alpha   90.00
_cell.angle_beta   90.00
_cell.angle_gamma   90.00
#
_symmetry.space_group_name_H-M   'P 1'
#
loop_
_entity.id
_entity.type
_entity.pdbx_description
1 polymer ?
#
loop_
_entity_poly.entity_id
_entity_poly.type
_entity_poly.pdbx_seq_one_letter_code
_entity_poly.pdbx_strand_id
1 'polypeptide(L)'
;MSLTIKRKKDNRVVKCILHRVADIPGGVTVSVANLGGSALFEGTPLAVGGNGLYVVVKTAQIVTAATATATTYEVAKGHHFKVGDRFATDACNGQLITAIDKTDPAKDVITVGTTLGAAITAGTCAFESKGADKTLKNTPVAIAGSNYDVESGENLFTDAWVIGVVRKANAPIVNDAILTALKNIAYV
;
A
#
# COMPACT_ATOMS: atom_id res chain seq x y z
N MET A 1 -34.65 2.83 10.88
CA MET A 1 -33.20 2.92 10.58
C MET A 1 -32.88 4.36 10.26
N SER A 2 -32.15 5.07 11.13
CA SER A 2 -31.68 6.42 10.84
C SER A 2 -30.49 6.35 9.87
N LEU A 3 -30.50 7.18 8.84
CA LEU A 3 -29.40 7.31 7.89
C LEU A 3 -28.22 8.00 8.60
N THR A 4 -27.12 7.29 8.86
CA THR A 4 -25.91 7.88 9.46
C THR A 4 -24.98 8.34 8.35
N ILE A 5 -24.78 9.66 8.22
CA ILE A 5 -23.84 10.26 7.25
C ILE A 5 -22.53 10.59 7.98
N LYS A 6 -21.47 9.82 7.72
CA LYS A 6 -20.11 10.15 8.19
C LYS A 6 -19.43 11.06 7.17
N ARG A 7 -19.19 12.32 7.53
CA ARG A 7 -18.37 13.24 6.70
C ARG A 7 -16.90 12.90 6.91
N LYS A 8 -16.23 12.41 5.87
CA LYS A 8 -14.79 12.13 5.91
C LYS A 8 -14.02 13.31 5.29
N LYS A 9 -13.01 13.83 6.01
CA LYS A 9 -12.12 14.91 5.54
C LYS A 9 -10.68 14.40 5.56
N ASP A 10 -9.90 14.76 4.55
CA ASP A 10 -8.46 14.53 4.53
C ASP A 10 -7.80 15.24 5.72
N ASN A 11 -7.13 14.47 6.59
CA ASN A 11 -6.54 14.94 7.84
C ASN A 11 -5.00 14.97 7.80
N ARG A 12 -4.38 14.71 6.63
CA ARG A 12 -2.92 14.64 6.53
C ARG A 12 -2.30 16.03 6.49
N VAL A 13 -1.35 16.29 7.39
CA VAL A 13 -0.61 17.56 7.46
C VAL A 13 0.32 17.76 6.26
N VAL A 14 0.82 16.66 5.68
CA VAL A 14 1.77 16.66 4.56
C VAL A 14 1.22 15.86 3.39
N LYS A 15 0.90 16.54 2.29
CA LYS A 15 0.39 15.90 1.07
C LYS A 15 1.51 15.35 0.19
N CYS A 16 1.18 14.35 -0.63
CA CYS A 16 2.10 13.80 -1.63
C CYS A 16 1.73 14.23 -3.06
N ILE A 17 0.45 14.49 -3.38
CA ILE A 17 0.06 14.88 -4.74
C ILE A 17 0.31 16.38 -4.93
N LEU A 18 1.18 16.71 -5.88
CA LEU A 18 1.54 18.08 -6.26
C LEU A 18 0.58 18.64 -7.33
N HIS A 19 0.28 17.81 -8.32
CA HIS A 19 -0.62 18.17 -9.41
C HIS A 19 -1.66 17.09 -9.63
N ARG A 20 -2.91 17.54 -9.70
CA ARG A 20 -4.12 16.74 -9.88
C ARG A 20 -4.67 17.08 -11.26
N VAL A 21 -4.49 16.19 -12.24
CA VAL A 21 -4.76 16.49 -13.65
C VAL A 21 -6.01 15.78 -14.16
N ALA A 22 -6.11 14.47 -13.94
CA ALA A 22 -7.30 13.71 -14.29
C ALA A 22 -7.62 12.67 -13.22
N ASP A 23 -8.85 12.72 -12.73
CA ASP A 23 -9.44 11.79 -11.78
C ASP A 23 -10.37 10.80 -12.47
N ILE A 24 -10.77 9.77 -11.72
CA ILE A 24 -11.88 8.90 -12.08
C ILE A 24 -13.16 9.63 -11.65
N PRO A 25 -14.04 10.04 -12.59
CA PRO A 25 -15.23 10.81 -12.25
C PRO A 25 -16.11 10.10 -11.23
N GLY A 26 -16.50 10.82 -10.18
CA GLY A 26 -17.31 10.27 -9.10
C GLY A 26 -16.53 9.39 -8.12
N GLY A 27 -15.21 9.26 -8.25
CA GLY A 27 -14.34 8.53 -7.33
C GLY A 27 -14.45 7.00 -7.44
N VAL A 28 -13.86 6.31 -6.47
CA VAL A 28 -13.84 4.84 -6.41
C VAL A 28 -14.21 4.33 -5.02
N THR A 29 -14.72 3.10 -4.97
CA THR A 29 -14.96 2.40 -3.72
C THR A 29 -13.87 1.35 -3.50
N VAL A 30 -13.06 1.54 -2.47
CA VAL A 30 -11.97 0.63 -2.07
C VAL A 30 -12.50 -0.41 -1.07
N SER A 31 -12.21 -1.67 -1.34
CA SER A 31 -12.55 -2.77 -0.46
C SER A 31 -11.69 -2.75 0.80
N VAL A 32 -12.32 -2.71 1.97
CA VAL A 32 -11.62 -2.75 3.27
C VAL A 32 -11.37 -4.17 3.78
N ALA A 33 -12.06 -5.17 3.22
CA ALA A 33 -12.05 -6.56 3.72
C ALA A 33 -10.65 -7.20 3.81
N ASN A 34 -9.71 -6.72 3.00
CA ASN A 34 -8.35 -7.24 2.92
C ASN A 34 -7.27 -6.23 3.35
N LEU A 35 -7.65 -5.12 3.99
CA LEU A 35 -6.72 -4.11 4.48
C LEU A 35 -6.30 -4.40 5.93
N GLY A 36 -4.99 -4.47 6.17
CA GLY A 36 -4.44 -4.59 7.52
C GLY A 36 -4.07 -3.26 8.18
N GLY A 37 -4.06 -2.16 7.43
CA GLY A 37 -3.73 -0.80 7.90
C GLY A 37 -4.97 -0.01 8.35
N SER A 38 -4.78 0.92 9.28
CA SER A 38 -5.86 1.73 9.88
C SER A 38 -6.28 2.96 9.07
N ALA A 39 -5.51 3.34 8.05
CA ALA A 39 -5.82 4.47 7.19
C ALA A 39 -5.31 4.21 5.78
N LEU A 40 -6.09 4.62 4.78
CA LEU A 40 -5.70 4.69 3.39
C LEU A 40 -5.02 6.04 3.16
N PHE A 41 -3.75 6.01 2.76
CA PHE A 41 -2.97 7.23 2.56
C PHE A 41 -3.14 7.81 1.15
N GLU A 42 -3.09 9.14 1.05
CA GLU A 42 -2.97 9.82 -0.25
C GLU A 42 -1.74 9.29 -1.00
N GLY A 43 -1.90 9.00 -2.29
CA GLY A 43 -0.89 8.43 -3.16
C GLY A 43 -0.81 6.90 -3.14
N THR A 44 -1.62 6.22 -2.31
CA THR A 44 -1.66 4.75 -2.28
C THR A 44 -2.09 4.20 -3.64
N PRO A 45 -1.30 3.30 -4.27
CA PRO A 45 -1.69 2.73 -5.55
C PRO A 45 -2.93 1.83 -5.42
N LEU A 46 -3.88 2.03 -6.33
CA LEU A 46 -5.16 1.33 -6.39
C LEU A 46 -5.25 0.52 -7.68
N ALA A 47 -5.77 -0.69 -7.59
CA ALA A 47 -6.02 -1.59 -8.69
C ALA A 47 -7.52 -1.92 -8.78
N VAL A 48 -7.96 -2.32 -9.98
CA VAL A 48 -9.32 -2.84 -10.17
C VAL A 48 -9.42 -4.20 -9.49
N GLY A 49 -10.38 -4.33 -8.58
CA GLY A 49 -10.73 -5.59 -7.92
C GLY A 49 -11.95 -6.25 -8.56
N GLY A 50 -12.65 -7.08 -7.79
CA GLY A 50 -13.92 -7.69 -8.19
C GLY A 50 -15.14 -6.86 -7.79
N ASN A 51 -16.30 -7.15 -8.40
CA ASN A 51 -17.60 -6.57 -8.03
C ASN A 51 -17.65 -5.03 -8.05
N GLY A 52 -16.89 -4.40 -8.96
CA GLY A 52 -16.82 -2.93 -9.06
C GLY A 52 -16.03 -2.25 -7.94
N LEU A 53 -15.38 -3.02 -7.06
CA LEU A 53 -14.54 -2.50 -5.99
C LEU A 53 -13.08 -2.39 -6.45
N TYR A 54 -12.40 -1.38 -5.92
CA TYR A 54 -10.96 -1.24 -6.02
C TYR A 54 -10.27 -1.92 -4.85
N VAL A 55 -9.03 -2.34 -5.06
CA VAL A 55 -8.17 -2.96 -4.04
C VAL A 55 -6.85 -2.21 -3.98
N VAL A 56 -6.25 -2.19 -2.79
CA VAL A 56 -4.93 -1.57 -2.60
C VAL A 56 -3.84 -2.49 -3.15
N VAL A 57 -2.87 -1.90 -3.85
CA VAL A 57 -1.60 -2.57 -4.12
C VAL A 57 -0.73 -2.36 -2.88
N LYS A 58 -0.60 -3.40 -2.07
CA LYS A 58 0.07 -3.28 -0.77
C LYS A 58 1.56 -3.16 -0.96
N THR A 59 2.13 -2.11 -0.40
CA THR A 59 3.57 -1.90 -0.30
C THR A 59 3.95 -1.53 1.12
N ALA A 60 5.23 -1.73 1.46
CA ALA A 60 5.83 -1.28 2.70
C ALA A 60 7.30 -0.92 2.46
N GLN A 61 7.78 0.14 3.10
CA GLN A 61 9.20 0.50 3.03
C GLN A 61 9.94 -0.21 4.15
N ILE A 62 10.98 -0.96 3.81
CA ILE A 62 11.88 -1.53 4.80
C ILE A 62 12.71 -0.40 5.41
N VAL A 63 12.70 -0.26 6.74
CA VAL A 63 13.38 0.85 7.44
C VAL A 63 14.75 0.45 8.00
N THR A 64 14.95 -0.85 8.23
CA THR A 64 16.21 -1.40 8.76
C THR A 64 16.70 -2.51 7.85
N ALA A 65 18.01 -2.53 7.58
CA ALA A 65 18.60 -3.57 6.76
C ALA A 65 18.41 -4.95 7.41
N ALA A 66 18.15 -5.96 6.58
CA ALA A 66 17.93 -7.34 6.99
C ALA A 66 18.94 -8.28 6.33
N THR A 67 19.39 -9.29 7.06
CA THR A 67 20.33 -10.29 6.54
C THR A 67 19.60 -11.34 5.68
N ALA A 68 20.37 -12.16 4.95
CA ALA A 68 19.82 -13.25 4.14
C ALA A 68 19.16 -14.39 4.93
N THR A 69 19.30 -14.40 6.25
CA THR A 69 18.70 -15.38 7.15
C THR A 69 17.57 -14.78 8.00
N ALA A 70 17.31 -13.47 7.87
CA ALA A 70 16.27 -12.80 8.61
C ALA A 70 14.89 -13.37 8.28
N THR A 71 14.06 -13.50 9.31
CA THR A 71 12.63 -13.83 9.18
C THR A 71 11.75 -12.69 9.66
N THR A 72 12.35 -11.62 10.17
CA THR A 72 11.68 -10.40 10.65
C THR A 72 12.18 -9.20 9.86
N TYR A 73 11.26 -8.32 9.49
CA TYR A 73 11.53 -7.14 8.69
C TYR A 73 10.85 -5.93 9.31
N GLU A 74 11.66 -4.93 9.66
CA GLU A 74 11.14 -3.67 10.15
C GLU A 74 10.70 -2.80 8.99
N VAL A 75 9.46 -2.33 9.02
CA VAL A 75 8.86 -1.54 7.94
C VAL A 75 8.21 -0.26 8.46
N ALA A 76 8.13 0.74 7.59
CA ALA A 76 7.44 1.99 7.89
C ALA A 76 5.94 1.77 8.08
N LYS A 77 5.33 2.61 8.93
CA LYS A 77 3.88 2.60 9.18
C LYS A 77 3.06 2.90 7.93
N GLY A 78 1.81 2.44 7.95
CA GLY A 78 0.82 2.75 6.91
C GLY A 78 0.67 1.71 5.81
N HIS A 79 1.37 0.58 5.90
CA HIS A 79 1.15 -0.53 5.00
C HIS A 79 -0.17 -1.25 5.30
N HIS A 80 -0.75 -1.87 4.27
CA HIS A 80 -1.98 -2.64 4.40
C HIS A 80 -1.77 -4.16 4.45
N PHE A 81 -0.53 -4.64 4.62
CA PHE A 81 -0.26 -6.07 4.85
C PHE A 81 -1.03 -6.62 6.04
N LYS A 82 -1.47 -7.87 5.92
CA LYS A 82 -2.09 -8.70 6.96
C LYS A 82 -1.43 -10.08 7.01
N VAL A 83 -1.65 -10.80 8.11
CA VAL A 83 -1.23 -12.21 8.22
C VAL A 83 -1.85 -13.03 7.09
N GLY A 84 -1.05 -13.90 6.48
CA GLY A 84 -1.41 -14.69 5.30
C GLY A 84 -1.13 -14.03 3.95
N ASP A 85 -0.82 -12.73 3.90
CA ASP A 85 -0.31 -12.11 2.66
C ASP A 85 1.12 -12.60 2.37
N ARG A 86 1.56 -12.47 1.12
CA ARG A 86 2.93 -12.83 0.70
C ARG A 86 3.81 -11.59 0.56
N PHE A 87 4.80 -11.47 1.43
CA PHE A 87 5.76 -10.37 1.48
C PHE A 87 6.94 -10.64 0.55
N ALA A 88 7.09 -9.85 -0.50
CA ALA A 88 8.14 -9.97 -1.52
C ALA A 88 8.93 -8.66 -1.69
N THR A 89 10.07 -8.75 -2.35
CA THR A 89 10.84 -7.59 -2.85
C THR A 89 11.26 -7.85 -4.30
N ASP A 90 11.79 -6.84 -5.00
CA ASP A 90 12.25 -7.05 -6.39
C ASP A 90 13.39 -8.10 -6.47
N ALA A 91 14.15 -8.25 -5.38
CA ALA A 91 15.21 -9.24 -5.27
C ALA A 91 14.71 -10.63 -4.84
N CYS A 92 13.59 -10.73 -4.11
CA CYS A 92 13.21 -11.95 -3.38
C CYS A 92 11.77 -12.40 -3.65
N ASN A 93 11.58 -13.71 -3.81
CA ASN A 93 10.24 -14.30 -3.95
C ASN A 93 9.43 -14.11 -2.66
N GLY A 94 8.12 -13.95 -2.82
CA GLY A 94 7.22 -13.72 -1.69
C GLY A 94 7.16 -14.86 -0.70
N GLN A 95 7.14 -14.54 0.60
CA GLN A 95 6.94 -15.48 1.70
C GLN A 95 5.71 -15.13 2.52
N LEU A 96 5.01 -16.13 3.06
CA LEU A 96 3.81 -15.90 3.86
C LEU A 96 4.13 -15.16 5.16
N ILE A 97 3.40 -14.09 5.42
CA ILE A 97 3.43 -13.37 6.69
C ILE A 97 2.73 -14.22 7.74
N THR A 98 3.42 -14.49 8.85
CA THR A 98 2.90 -15.26 9.99
C THR A 98 2.49 -14.37 11.16
N ALA A 99 3.15 -13.22 11.32
CA ALA A 99 2.81 -12.24 12.35
C ALA A 99 3.14 -10.83 11.89
N ILE A 100 2.42 -9.85 12.45
CA ILE A 100 2.72 -8.42 12.30
C ILE A 100 2.60 -7.79 13.69
N ASP A 101 3.70 -7.23 14.18
CA ASP A 101 3.72 -6.40 15.39
C ASP A 101 3.60 -4.93 15.00
N LYS A 102 2.65 -4.23 15.63
CA LYS A 102 2.36 -2.80 15.39
C LYS A 102 2.52 -1.93 16.64
N THR A 103 3.10 -2.48 17.71
CA THR A 103 3.16 -1.83 19.03
C THR A 103 4.11 -0.62 19.07
N ASP A 104 5.21 -0.66 18.31
CA ASP A 104 6.15 0.45 18.18
C ASP A 104 5.49 1.61 17.41
N PRO A 105 5.47 2.86 17.90
CA PRO A 105 4.86 3.98 17.17
C PRO A 105 5.61 4.38 15.88
N ALA A 106 6.90 4.09 15.76
CA ALA A 106 7.74 4.51 14.64
C ALA A 106 7.76 3.51 13.48
N LYS A 107 7.51 2.23 13.74
CA LYS A 107 7.64 1.13 12.77
C LYS A 107 6.68 -0.02 13.05
N ASP A 108 6.47 -0.86 12.06
CA ASP A 108 5.84 -2.17 12.19
C ASP A 108 6.90 -3.25 11.97
N VAL A 109 6.72 -4.43 12.57
CA VAL A 109 7.60 -5.59 12.36
C VAL A 109 6.80 -6.70 11.68
N ILE A 110 7.19 -7.06 10.47
CA ILE A 110 6.59 -8.17 9.71
C ILE A 110 7.45 -9.42 9.90
N THR A 111 6.83 -10.50 10.36
CA THR A 111 7.45 -11.83 10.46
C THR A 111 6.94 -12.71 9.33
N VAL A 112 7.86 -13.34 8.60
CA VAL A 112 7.56 -14.30 7.53
C VAL A 112 7.89 -15.72 7.98
N GLY A 113 7.17 -16.71 7.44
CA GLY A 113 7.35 -18.13 7.81
C GLY A 113 8.68 -18.74 7.36
N THR A 114 9.34 -18.12 6.38
CA THR A 114 10.67 -18.52 5.90
C THR A 114 11.40 -17.28 5.42
N THR A 115 12.72 -17.26 5.56
CA THR A 115 13.55 -16.13 5.10
C THR A 115 13.35 -15.83 3.62
N LEU A 116 13.50 -14.56 3.23
CA LEU A 116 13.52 -14.14 1.83
C LEU A 116 14.79 -14.59 1.09
N GLY A 117 15.81 -15.06 1.82
CA GLY A 117 17.00 -15.71 1.24
C GLY A 117 18.05 -14.77 0.66
N ALA A 118 17.91 -13.46 0.86
CA ALA A 118 18.89 -12.46 0.46
C ALA A 118 18.92 -11.29 1.43
N ALA A 119 20.07 -10.60 1.49
CA ALA A 119 20.18 -9.38 2.27
C ALA A 119 19.37 -8.26 1.60
N ILE A 120 18.66 -7.48 2.41
CA ILE A 120 17.80 -6.40 1.94
C ILE A 120 18.20 -5.11 2.66
N THR A 121 18.38 -4.04 1.90
CA THR A 121 18.78 -2.74 2.41
C THR A 121 17.57 -1.92 2.88
N ALA A 122 17.81 -1.03 3.84
CA ALA A 122 16.83 -0.01 4.20
C ALA A 122 16.48 0.86 2.98
N GLY A 123 15.22 1.30 2.91
CA GLY A 123 14.66 2.01 1.75
C GLY A 123 14.10 1.10 0.66
N THR A 124 14.28 -0.23 0.76
CA THR A 124 13.70 -1.16 -0.22
C THR A 124 12.17 -1.18 -0.14
N CYS A 125 11.53 -1.18 -1.30
CA CYS A 125 10.09 -1.41 -1.42
C CYS A 125 9.79 -2.91 -1.33
N ALA A 126 9.02 -3.30 -0.31
CA ALA A 126 8.38 -4.60 -0.26
C ALA A 126 6.94 -4.49 -0.79
N PHE A 127 6.45 -5.54 -1.44
CA PHE A 127 5.11 -5.58 -2.04
C PHE A 127 4.41 -6.92 -1.81
N GLU A 128 3.08 -6.90 -1.92
CA GLU A 128 2.28 -8.14 -1.89
C GLU A 128 2.39 -8.86 -3.24
N SER A 129 2.94 -10.07 -3.20
CA SER A 129 3.09 -10.93 -4.38
C SER A 129 1.88 -11.83 -4.60
N LYS A 130 1.65 -12.20 -5.87
CA LYS A 130 0.55 -13.10 -6.26
C LYS A 130 0.78 -14.52 -5.77
N GLY A 131 2.03 -14.97 -5.75
CA GLY A 131 2.41 -16.31 -5.36
C GLY A 131 3.79 -16.36 -4.71
N ALA A 132 4.43 -17.53 -4.74
CA ALA A 132 5.82 -17.69 -4.31
C ALA A 132 6.80 -17.14 -5.37
N ASP A 133 6.54 -15.92 -5.83
CA ASP A 133 7.21 -15.26 -6.95
C ASP A 133 7.45 -13.77 -6.65
N LYS A 134 7.89 -13.04 -7.66
CA LYS A 134 8.15 -11.58 -7.62
C LYS A 134 7.06 -10.80 -8.34
N THR A 135 5.91 -11.41 -8.59
CA THR A 135 4.85 -10.82 -9.38
C THR A 135 3.91 -10.06 -8.45
N LEU A 136 3.66 -8.78 -8.71
CA LEU A 136 2.64 -8.02 -7.97
C LEU A 136 1.30 -8.75 -7.98
N LYS A 137 0.65 -8.86 -6.82
CA LYS A 137 -0.69 -9.45 -6.73
C LYS A 137 -1.72 -8.66 -7.52
N ASN A 138 -1.64 -7.34 -7.42
CA ASN A 138 -2.57 -6.40 -8.03
C ASN A 138 -1.77 -5.39 -8.88
N THR A 139 -2.19 -5.17 -10.12
CA THR A 139 -1.58 -4.16 -11.00
C THR A 139 -2.31 -2.83 -10.83
N PRO A 140 -1.62 -1.75 -10.43
CA PRO A 140 -2.27 -0.47 -10.16
C PRO A 140 -2.72 0.23 -11.45
N VAL A 141 -3.81 0.99 -11.34
CA VAL A 141 -4.39 1.81 -12.43
C VAL A 141 -4.56 3.27 -12.03
N ALA A 142 -4.59 3.57 -10.73
CA ALA A 142 -4.78 4.91 -10.18
C ALA A 142 -4.09 5.03 -8.82
N ILE A 143 -4.04 6.24 -8.27
CA ILE A 143 -3.63 6.50 -6.88
C ILE A 143 -4.79 7.09 -6.07
N ALA A 144 -4.86 6.79 -4.78
CA ALA A 144 -5.80 7.42 -3.86
C ALA A 144 -5.50 8.93 -3.75
N GLY A 145 -6.53 9.78 -3.87
CA GLY A 145 -6.38 11.22 -3.90
C GLY A 145 -6.52 11.94 -2.56
N SER A 146 -7.07 11.25 -1.57
CA SER A 146 -7.24 11.75 -0.21
C SER A 146 -6.89 10.69 0.82
N ASN A 147 -6.56 11.15 2.02
CA ASN A 147 -6.36 10.29 3.16
C ASN A 147 -7.69 10.02 3.87
N TYR A 148 -7.94 8.75 4.22
CA TYR A 148 -9.12 8.37 4.98
C TYR A 148 -8.83 7.26 5.98
N ASP A 149 -9.50 7.30 7.12
CA ASP A 149 -9.47 6.19 8.07
C ASP A 149 -10.20 4.97 7.49
N VAL A 150 -9.57 3.81 7.69
CA VAL A 150 -10.12 2.50 7.34
C VAL A 150 -10.93 2.02 8.52
N GLU A 151 -12.23 1.89 8.30
CA GLU A 151 -13.17 1.35 9.27
C GLU A 151 -13.50 -0.10 8.91
N SER A 152 -13.38 -1.00 9.88
CA SER A 152 -13.64 -2.42 9.64
C SER A 152 -15.09 -2.63 9.19
N GLY A 153 -15.27 -3.40 8.11
CA GLY A 153 -16.59 -3.74 7.56
C GLY A 153 -17.23 -2.67 6.67
N GLU A 154 -16.69 -1.45 6.62
CA GLU A 154 -17.22 -0.36 5.78
C GLU A 154 -16.28 -0.07 4.60
N ASN A 155 -16.69 -0.44 3.39
CA ASN A 155 -15.93 -0.10 2.19
C ASN A 155 -15.73 1.42 2.08
N LEU A 156 -14.55 1.81 1.61
CA LEU A 156 -14.10 3.19 1.68
C LEU A 156 -14.27 3.88 0.33
N PHE A 157 -15.01 4.98 0.32
CA PHE A 157 -15.02 5.89 -0.81
C PHE A 157 -13.76 6.79 -0.81
N THR A 158 -13.13 6.98 -1.96
CA THR A 158 -12.06 7.98 -2.16
C THR A 158 -12.07 8.54 -3.57
N ASP A 159 -11.61 9.79 -3.74
CA ASP A 159 -11.17 10.26 -5.04
C ASP A 159 -9.93 9.48 -5.48
N ALA A 160 -9.79 9.26 -6.79
CA ALA A 160 -8.68 8.52 -7.36
C ALA A 160 -8.16 9.21 -8.61
N TRP A 161 -6.84 9.32 -8.74
CA TRP A 161 -6.16 10.05 -9.80
C TRP A 161 -5.47 9.10 -10.76
N VAL A 162 -5.70 9.31 -12.06
CA VAL A 162 -5.09 8.55 -13.15
C VAL A 162 -4.00 9.35 -13.88
N ILE A 163 -4.00 10.68 -13.74
CA ILE A 163 -2.93 11.57 -14.25
C ILE A 163 -2.60 12.62 -13.18
N GLY A 164 -1.30 12.79 -12.91
CA GLY A 164 -0.85 13.74 -11.90
C GLY A 164 0.65 13.70 -11.62
N VAL A 165 1.09 14.53 -10.69
CA VAL A 165 2.46 14.58 -10.19
C VAL A 165 2.46 14.32 -8.70
N VAL A 166 3.32 13.41 -8.24
CA VAL A 166 3.42 12.96 -6.85
C VAL A 166 4.83 13.18 -6.35
N ARG A 167 4.98 13.77 -5.16
CA ARG A 167 6.24 13.83 -4.44
C ARG A 167 6.54 12.47 -3.82
N LYS A 168 7.55 11.77 -4.33
CA LYS A 168 7.90 10.40 -3.94
C LYS A 168 8.23 10.28 -2.45
N ALA A 169 8.94 11.25 -1.88
CA ALA A 169 9.33 11.25 -0.47
C ALA A 169 8.15 11.27 0.52
N ASN A 170 6.98 11.75 0.08
CA ASN A 170 5.78 11.84 0.91
C ASN A 170 4.75 10.75 0.58
N ALA A 171 4.92 10.02 -0.53
CA ALA A 171 3.98 9.00 -0.97
C ALA A 171 4.29 7.65 -0.30
N PRO A 172 3.30 6.75 -0.19
CA PRO A 172 3.58 5.34 0.03
C PRO A 172 4.62 4.85 -0.98
N ILE A 173 5.56 4.01 -0.51
CA ILE A 173 6.66 3.56 -1.36
C ILE A 173 6.15 2.72 -2.53
N VAL A 174 6.78 2.88 -3.68
CA VAL A 174 6.46 2.16 -4.92
C VAL A 174 7.73 1.64 -5.56
N ASN A 175 7.66 0.45 -6.18
CA ASN A 175 8.74 -0.12 -6.97
C ASN A 175 8.57 0.18 -8.47
N ASP A 176 9.55 -0.19 -9.28
CA ASP A 176 9.57 0.12 -10.71
C ASP A 176 8.40 -0.52 -11.48
N ALA A 177 7.92 -1.70 -11.04
CA ALA A 177 6.76 -2.33 -11.62
C ALA A 177 5.47 -1.51 -11.40
N ILE A 178 5.29 -0.94 -10.20
CA ILE A 178 4.18 -0.02 -9.89
C ILE A 178 4.32 1.29 -10.68
N LEU A 179 5.52 1.87 -10.73
CA LEU A 179 5.79 3.10 -11.50
C LEU A 179 5.47 2.91 -12.99
N THR A 180 5.86 1.77 -13.55
CA THR A 180 5.60 1.43 -14.95
C THR A 180 4.10 1.27 -15.23
N ALA A 181 3.37 0.65 -14.31
CA ALA A 181 1.92 0.51 -14.43
C ALA A 181 1.19 1.86 -14.30
N LEU A 182 1.66 2.74 -13.40
CA LEU A 182 1.17 4.11 -13.20
C LEU A 182 1.81 5.12 -14.17
N LYS A 183 1.92 4.77 -15.46
CA LYS A 183 2.65 5.55 -16.48
C LYS A 183 2.32 7.05 -16.60
N ASN A 184 1.12 7.46 -16.19
CA ASN A 184 0.65 8.85 -16.27
C ASN A 184 0.76 9.60 -14.92
N ILE A 185 1.24 8.94 -13.87
CA ILE A 185 1.56 9.54 -12.58
C ILE A 185 3.08 9.75 -12.52
N ALA A 186 3.51 11.00 -12.59
CA ALA A 186 4.92 11.33 -12.49
C ALA A 186 5.34 11.41 -11.02
N TYR A 187 6.22 10.51 -10.59
CA TYR A 187 6.82 10.56 -9.25
C TYR A 187 8.11 11.39 -9.30
N VAL A 188 8.16 12.48 -8.54
CA VAL A 188 9.28 13.44 -8.45
C VAL A 188 9.86 13.53 -7.05
#